data_AF-A0A545VJR5-F1
#
_entry.id   AF-A0A545VJR5-F1
#
_cell.length_a   1.000
_cell.length_b   1.000
_cell.length_c   1.000
_cell.angle_alpha   90.00
_cell.angle_beta   90.00
_cell.angle_gamma   90.00
#
_symmetry.space_group_name_H-M   'P 1'
#
loop_
_entity.id
_entity.type
_entity.pdbx_description
1 polymer ?
#
loop_
_entity_poly.entity_id
_entity_poly.type
_entity_poly.pdbx_seq_one_letter_code
_entity_poly.pdbx_strand_id
1 'polypeptide(L)'
;MERPTRITSPSYCGRSIKTPWSDQVVIMDVLCSLKVSRSVFHGVRAINTDLQWDWPEIVNLLWIVEREDDDDLKLAPEWEQPSRSADTELPRDIELVIGDHQSAAGNTYLAVKWRDYDCPTWELEEDVMARKCW
;
A
#
# COMPACT_ATOMS: atom_id res chain seq x y z
N MET A 1 8.74 -11.95 18.07
CA MET A 1 8.15 -11.15 16.98
C MET A 1 9.20 -11.10 15.88
N GLU A 2 8.90 -11.62 14.69
CA GLU A 2 9.84 -11.55 13.55
C GLU A 2 9.95 -10.10 13.08
N ARG A 3 11.16 -9.66 12.72
CA ARG A 3 11.35 -8.29 12.23
C ARG A 3 10.80 -8.15 10.81
N PRO A 4 10.12 -7.05 10.48
CA PRO A 4 9.70 -6.78 9.11
C PRO A 4 10.93 -6.74 8.21
N THR A 5 10.88 -7.47 7.10
CA THR A 5 12.02 -7.63 6.19
C THR A 5 11.62 -7.19 4.79
N ARG A 6 12.36 -6.24 4.21
CA ARG A 6 12.20 -5.88 2.80
C ARG A 6 12.64 -7.05 1.93
N ILE A 7 11.87 -7.36 0.89
CA ILE A 7 12.19 -8.44 -0.03
C ILE A 7 12.15 -7.95 -1.48
N THR A 8 12.72 -8.74 -2.40
CA THR A 8 12.62 -8.46 -3.83
C THR A 8 11.17 -8.46 -4.28
N SER A 9 10.76 -7.44 -5.02
CA SER A 9 9.41 -7.33 -5.54
C SER A 9 9.19 -8.28 -6.72
N PRO A 10 8.19 -9.18 -6.65
CA PRO A 10 7.79 -9.99 -7.80
C PRO A 10 7.13 -9.09 -8.87
N SER A 11 7.09 -9.58 -10.11
CA SER A 11 6.27 -8.93 -11.14
C SER A 11 4.85 -9.51 -11.11
N TYR A 12 3.89 -8.66 -10.76
CA TYR A 12 2.45 -8.97 -10.86
C TYR A 12 1.74 -8.10 -11.90
N CYS A 13 2.49 -7.41 -12.77
CA CYS A 13 1.94 -6.55 -13.81
C CYS A 13 0.90 -7.31 -14.66
N GLY A 14 -0.27 -6.68 -14.87
CA GLY A 14 -1.39 -7.24 -15.60
C GLY A 14 -2.28 -8.20 -14.80
N ARG A 15 -1.93 -8.58 -13.57
CA ARG A 15 -2.81 -9.41 -12.72
C ARG A 15 -3.95 -8.56 -12.15
N SER A 16 -5.14 -9.12 -12.14
CA SER A 16 -6.30 -8.53 -11.45
C SER A 16 -6.21 -8.73 -9.94
N ILE A 17 -6.67 -7.73 -9.19
CA ILE A 17 -6.83 -7.76 -7.74
C ILE A 17 -8.32 -7.89 -7.44
N LYS A 18 -8.68 -8.82 -6.55
CA LYS A 18 -10.03 -8.87 -6.00
C LYS A 18 -10.20 -7.74 -4.98
N THR A 19 -11.02 -6.75 -5.29
CA THR A 19 -11.35 -5.65 -4.35
C THR A 19 -12.85 -5.62 -4.07
N PRO A 20 -13.30 -5.13 -2.90
CA PRO A 20 -14.73 -5.06 -2.57
C PRO A 20 -15.56 -4.14 -3.49
N TRP A 21 -14.92 -3.19 -4.18
CA TRP A 21 -15.59 -2.15 -4.96
C TRP A 21 -15.46 -2.32 -6.48
N SER A 22 -14.57 -3.19 -6.95
CA SER A 22 -14.35 -3.44 -8.38
C SER A 22 -13.57 -4.74 -8.61
N ASP A 23 -14.00 -5.52 -9.59
CA ASP A 23 -13.27 -6.69 -10.09
C ASP A 23 -12.30 -6.34 -11.24
N GLN A 24 -12.28 -5.07 -11.65
CA GLN A 24 -11.51 -4.55 -12.78
C GLN A 24 -10.28 -3.74 -12.33
N VAL A 25 -9.73 -4.06 -11.16
CA VAL A 25 -8.49 -3.45 -10.67
C VAL A 25 -7.31 -4.28 -11.15
N VAL A 26 -6.42 -3.68 -11.95
CA VAL A 26 -5.26 -4.34 -12.54
C VAL A 26 -3.97 -3.74 -12.00
N ILE A 27 -3.02 -4.60 -11.62
CA ILE A 27 -1.69 -4.18 -11.18
C ILE A 27 -0.90 -3.66 -12.37
N MET A 28 -0.40 -2.44 -12.27
CA MET A 28 0.54 -1.86 -13.22
C MET A 28 1.97 -2.22 -12.81
N ASP A 29 2.32 -1.98 -11.56
CA ASP A 29 3.68 -2.16 -11.05
C ASP A 29 3.68 -2.55 -9.57
N VAL A 30 4.67 -3.33 -9.15
CA VAL A 30 4.97 -3.56 -7.74
C VAL A 30 6.12 -2.62 -7.36
N LEU A 31 5.86 -1.71 -6.42
CA LEU A 31 6.77 -0.65 -6.03
C LEU A 31 7.69 -1.08 -4.88
N CYS A 32 7.14 -1.82 -3.92
CA CYS A 32 7.90 -2.37 -2.81
C CYS A 32 7.24 -3.62 -2.23
N SER A 33 8.01 -4.40 -1.48
CA SER A 33 7.53 -5.62 -0.81
C SER A 33 8.07 -5.72 0.61
N LEU A 34 7.23 -6.19 1.51
CA LEU A 34 7.53 -6.36 2.93
C LEU A 34 7.03 -7.71 3.43
N LYS A 35 7.92 -8.54 3.99
CA LYS A 35 7.52 -9.72 4.75
C LYS A 35 7.29 -9.34 6.21
N VAL A 36 6.11 -9.63 6.72
CA VAL A 36 5.73 -9.49 8.14
C VAL A 36 5.15 -10.82 8.60
N SER A 37 5.82 -11.50 9.54
CA SER A 37 5.45 -12.84 9.98
C SER A 37 5.28 -13.80 8.78
N ARG A 38 4.08 -14.37 8.59
CA ARG A 38 3.74 -15.32 7.51
C ARG A 38 3.07 -14.66 6.29
N SER A 39 3.06 -13.34 6.23
CA SER A 39 2.42 -12.60 5.15
C SER A 39 3.43 -11.74 4.42
N VAL A 40 3.25 -11.65 3.11
CA VAL A 40 4.02 -10.74 2.26
C VAL A 40 3.08 -9.66 1.75
N PHE A 41 3.42 -8.42 2.06
CA PHE A 41 2.70 -7.24 1.61
C PHE A 41 3.42 -6.65 0.41
N HIS A 42 2.67 -6.29 -0.63
CA HIS A 42 3.19 -5.61 -1.81
C HIS A 42 2.51 -4.28 -1.98
N GLY A 43 3.31 -3.22 -1.98
CA GLY A 43 2.87 -1.88 -2.32
C GLY A 43 2.81 -1.79 -3.83
N VAL A 44 1.63 -1.60 -4.39
CA VAL A 44 1.40 -1.67 -5.84
C VAL A 44 0.81 -0.39 -6.38
N ARG A 45 1.17 -0.11 -7.63
CA ARG A 45 0.45 0.82 -8.47
C ARG A 45 -0.60 0.04 -9.24
N ALA A 46 -1.87 0.41 -9.14
CA ALA A 46 -2.97 -0.26 -9.81
C ALA A 46 -3.88 0.74 -10.53
N ILE A 47 -4.56 0.28 -11.57
CA ILE A 47 -5.58 1.04 -12.30
C ILE A 47 -6.91 0.32 -12.17
N ASN A 48 -8.00 1.08 -12.00
CA ASN A 48 -9.35 0.54 -12.09
C ASN A 48 -9.88 0.75 -13.52
N THR A 49 -10.10 -0.32 -14.27
CA THR A 49 -10.59 -0.26 -15.66
C THR A 49 -12.10 -0.17 -15.78
N ASP A 50 -12.88 -0.32 -14.70
CA ASP A 50 -14.32 0.01 -14.70
C ASP A 50 -14.53 1.51 -14.93
N LEU A 51 -13.58 2.35 -14.47
CA LEU A 51 -13.61 3.79 -14.59
C LEU A 51 -13.02 4.23 -15.93
N GLN A 52 -13.59 3.74 -17.04
CA GLN A 52 -13.39 4.37 -18.34
C GLN A 52 -14.05 5.75 -18.27
N TRP A 53 -13.30 6.84 -18.12
CA TRP A 53 -13.52 8.16 -18.73
C TRP A 53 -12.63 9.25 -18.07
N ASP A 54 -11.77 9.86 -18.87
CA ASP A 54 -11.18 11.21 -18.79
C ASP A 54 -10.32 11.64 -17.58
N TRP A 55 -10.07 10.80 -16.58
CA TRP A 55 -9.15 11.14 -15.49
C TRP A 55 -7.78 10.46 -15.69
N PRO A 56 -6.73 11.19 -16.10
CA PRO A 56 -5.38 10.63 -16.28
C PRO A 56 -4.72 10.14 -14.97
N GLU A 57 -5.39 10.28 -13.82
CA GLU A 57 -4.81 10.12 -12.48
C GLU A 57 -5.50 9.09 -11.59
N ILE A 58 -6.36 8.19 -12.12
CA ILE A 58 -6.94 7.08 -11.30
C ILE A 58 -5.91 5.94 -11.12
N VAL A 59 -4.70 6.33 -10.75
CA VAL A 59 -3.64 5.44 -10.32
C VAL A 59 -3.78 5.29 -8.82
N ASN A 60 -4.21 4.12 -8.38
CA ASN A 60 -4.38 3.81 -6.97
C ASN A 60 -3.08 3.20 -6.43
N LEU A 61 -2.55 3.79 -5.36
CA LEU A 61 -1.55 3.15 -4.52
C LEU A 61 -2.26 2.23 -3.53
N LEU A 62 -2.03 0.94 -3.68
CA LEU A 62 -2.69 -0.10 -2.88
C LEU A 62 -1.66 -0.98 -2.18
N TRP A 63 -2.11 -1.69 -1.16
CA TRP A 63 -1.40 -2.81 -0.56
C TRP A 63 -2.16 -4.10 -0.85
N ILE A 64 -1.46 -5.07 -1.42
CA ILE A 64 -1.97 -6.43 -1.57
C ILE A 64 -1.19 -7.36 -0.66
N VAL A 65 -1.82 -8.46 -0.26
CA VAL A 65 -1.24 -9.48 0.60
C VAL A 65 -1.19 -10.83 -0.11
N GLU A 66 -0.02 -11.44 -0.09
CA GLU A 66 0.22 -12.84 -0.44
C GLU A 66 0.32 -13.64 0.87
N ARG A 67 -0.43 -14.75 0.95
CA ARG A 67 -0.38 -15.69 2.07
C ARG A 67 0.14 -17.02 1.55
N GLU A 68 0.97 -17.70 2.34
CA GLU A 68 1.67 -18.93 1.92
C GLU A 68 0.72 -20.05 1.41
N ASP A 69 -0.55 -20.05 1.82
CA ASP A 69 -1.56 -21.05 1.44
C ASP A 69 -2.61 -20.52 0.42
N ASP A 70 -2.38 -19.35 -0.20
CA ASP A 70 -3.37 -18.67 -1.03
C ASP A 70 -2.73 -18.01 -2.27
N ASP A 71 -2.96 -18.60 -3.45
CA ASP A 71 -2.42 -18.11 -4.73
C ASP A 71 -3.12 -16.82 -5.23
N ASP A 72 -4.25 -16.45 -4.62
CA ASP A 72 -4.99 -15.24 -4.97
C ASP A 72 -4.37 -13.99 -4.34
N LEU A 73 -4.03 -13.00 -5.17
CA LEU A 73 -3.66 -11.67 -4.70
C LEU A 73 -4.91 -10.96 -4.19
N LYS A 74 -4.91 -10.70 -2.88
CA LYS A 74 -6.01 -10.02 -2.19
C LYS A 74 -5.57 -8.66 -1.73
N LEU A 75 -6.48 -7.69 -1.77
CA LEU A 75 -6.27 -6.44 -1.08
C LEU A 75 -5.97 -6.71 0.40
N ALA A 76 -4.98 -6.02 0.97
CA ALA A 76 -4.67 -6.14 2.38
C ALA A 76 -5.90 -5.74 3.22
N PRO A 77 -6.27 -6.52 4.26
CA PRO A 77 -7.64 -6.60 4.76
C PRO A 77 -8.17 -5.45 5.62
N GLU A 78 -7.39 -4.40 5.94
CA GLU A 78 -7.94 -3.26 6.69
C GLU A 78 -8.06 -2.01 5.82
N TRP A 79 -9.27 -1.93 5.26
CA TRP A 79 -10.09 -0.73 5.10
C TRP A 79 -9.60 0.31 4.10
N GLU A 80 -10.57 1.10 3.62
CA GLU A 80 -10.35 2.40 3.00
C GLU A 80 -9.08 3.00 3.60
N GLN A 81 -8.14 3.46 2.75
CA GLN A 81 -7.05 4.35 3.17
C GLN A 81 -7.54 5.14 4.38
N PRO A 82 -6.91 5.05 5.57
CA PRO A 82 -7.47 5.61 6.79
C PRO A 82 -8.03 6.97 6.40
N SER A 83 -9.35 7.10 6.48
CA SER A 83 -10.01 8.30 6.05
C SER A 83 -9.25 9.42 6.75
N ARG A 84 -8.82 10.42 6.00
CA ARG A 84 -8.08 11.58 6.51
C ARG A 84 -8.83 12.32 7.65
N SER A 85 -9.98 11.81 8.11
CA SER A 85 -10.65 12.19 9.34
C SER A 85 -9.72 11.99 10.53
N ALA A 86 -9.25 13.14 11.00
CA ALA A 86 -9.02 13.46 12.40
C ALA A 86 -9.88 12.62 13.35
N ASP A 87 -9.26 12.15 14.45
CA ASP A 87 -9.82 11.30 15.50
C ASP A 87 -10.03 9.84 15.04
N THR A 88 -9.30 8.83 15.50
CA THR A 88 -8.89 8.53 16.87
C THR A 88 -8.05 7.26 16.79
N GLU A 89 -6.74 7.37 16.95
CA GLU A 89 -5.85 6.37 17.60
C GLU A 89 -4.42 6.87 17.35
N LEU A 90 -3.77 7.23 18.46
CA LEU A 90 -2.37 7.64 18.68
C LEU A 90 -1.42 7.64 17.47
N PRO A 91 -0.48 8.61 17.36
CA PRO A 91 0.59 8.51 16.37
C PRO A 91 1.35 7.21 16.61
N ARG A 92 1.15 6.23 15.72
CA ARG A 92 1.96 5.02 15.72
C ARG A 92 3.37 5.46 15.35
N ASP A 93 4.37 5.04 16.10
CA ASP A 93 5.76 5.31 15.72
C ASP A 93 6.04 4.62 14.37
N ILE A 94 6.83 5.28 13.52
CA ILE A 94 7.32 4.64 12.30
C ILE A 94 8.33 3.57 12.71
N GLU A 95 8.08 2.33 12.31
CA GLU A 95 9.04 1.24 12.47
C GLU A 95 10.01 1.20 11.30
N LEU A 96 9.49 1.37 10.07
CA LEU A 96 10.29 1.32 8.85
C LEU A 96 9.59 2.07 7.71
N VAL A 97 10.30 2.99 7.05
CA VAL A 97 9.94 3.43 5.69
C VAL A 97 10.44 2.36 4.72
N ILE A 98 9.58 1.80 3.88
CA ILE A 98 9.86 0.66 3.02
C ILE A 98 10.39 1.12 1.66
N GLY A 99 9.81 2.20 1.14
CA GLY A 99 10.14 2.85 -0.12
C GLY A 99 9.27 4.08 -0.33
N ASP A 100 9.44 4.72 -1.48
CA ASP A 100 8.72 5.92 -1.87
C ASP A 100 8.19 5.81 -3.30
N HIS A 101 7.21 6.64 -3.62
CA HIS A 101 6.68 6.79 -4.96
C HIS A 101 6.28 8.23 -5.23
N GLN A 102 6.81 8.80 -6.30
CA GLN A 102 6.39 10.12 -6.78
C GLN A 102 5.26 9.99 -7.81
N SER A 103 4.14 10.66 -7.54
CA SER A 103 3.03 10.73 -8.49
C SER A 103 3.35 11.67 -9.65
N ALA A 104 2.56 11.60 -10.73
CA ALA A 104 2.68 12.52 -11.86
C ALA A 104 2.46 13.99 -11.48
N ALA A 105 1.69 14.25 -10.43
CA ALA A 105 1.48 15.58 -9.87
C ALA A 105 2.66 16.09 -9.02
N GLY A 106 3.69 15.27 -8.79
CA GLY A 106 4.88 15.61 -8.02
C GLY A 106 4.80 15.28 -6.53
N ASN A 107 3.68 14.73 -6.05
CA ASN A 107 3.54 14.34 -4.64
C ASN A 107 4.34 13.08 -4.34
N THR A 108 5.10 13.09 -3.25
CA THR A 108 5.83 11.91 -2.76
C THR A 108 4.99 11.15 -1.73
N TYR A 109 4.77 9.87 -1.99
CA TYR A 109 4.12 8.95 -1.07
C TYR A 109 5.17 8.00 -0.47
N LEU A 110 5.15 7.83 0.84
CA LEU A 110 6.01 6.91 1.58
C LEU A 110 5.24 5.65 1.92
N ALA A 111 5.82 4.49 1.62
CA ALA A 111 5.36 3.20 2.11
C ALA A 111 5.83 3.04 3.56
N VAL A 112 4.93 3.11 4.53
CA VAL A 112 5.26 3.14 5.96
C VAL A 112 4.79 1.86 6.65
N LYS A 113 5.71 1.19 7.35
CA LYS A 113 5.41 0.19 8.36
C LYS A 113 5.40 0.87 9.72
N TRP A 114 4.27 0.78 10.40
CA TRP A 114 4.06 1.32 11.74
C TRP A 114 4.43 0.30 12.81
N ARG A 115 4.95 0.77 13.94
CA ARG A 115 5.21 -0.07 15.11
C ARG A 115 3.90 -0.67 15.61
N ASP A 116 3.94 -1.94 16.01
CA ASP A 116 2.81 -2.69 16.57
C ASP A 116 1.59 -2.82 15.63
N TYR A 117 1.78 -2.56 14.33
CA TYR A 117 0.74 -2.73 13.32
C TYR A 117 1.28 -3.42 12.08
N ASP A 118 0.70 -4.56 11.72
CA ASP A 118 1.25 -5.43 10.68
C ASP A 118 1.08 -4.87 9.27
N CYS A 119 -0.04 -4.19 8.99
CA CYS A 119 -0.33 -3.69 7.65
C CYS A 119 0.41 -2.37 7.38
N PRO A 120 1.25 -2.29 6.34
CA PRO A 120 1.83 -1.02 5.93
C PRO A 120 0.78 -0.11 5.27
N THR A 121 1.05 1.21 5.25
CA THR A 121 0.21 2.21 4.58
C THR A 121 1.03 3.07 3.61
N TRP A 122 0.34 3.76 2.69
CA TRP A 122 0.94 4.83 1.90
C TRP A 122 0.57 6.16 2.54
N GLU A 123 1.58 6.92 2.97
CA GLU A 123 1.40 8.24 3.59
C GLU A 123 2.02 9.31 2.68
N LEU A 124 1.47 10.53 2.66
CA LEU A 124 2.19 11.63 2.04
C LEU A 124 3.44 11.97 2.85
N GLU A 125 4.54 12.25 2.16
CA GLU A 125 5.79 12.69 2.81
C GLU A 125 5.56 13.93 3.68
N GLU A 126 4.80 14.91 3.18
CA GLU A 126 4.46 16.13 3.94
C GLU A 126 3.71 15.83 5.25
N ASP A 127 2.78 14.88 5.25
CA ASP A 127 2.00 14.48 6.42
C ASP A 127 2.89 13.79 7.46
N VAL A 128 3.79 12.90 7.00
CA VAL A 128 4.77 12.23 7.86
C VAL A 128 5.73 13.23 8.48
N MET A 129 6.25 14.18 7.70
CA MET A 129 7.19 15.19 8.16
C MET A 129 6.53 16.20 9.11
N ALA A 130 5.27 16.55 8.88
CA ALA A 130 4.50 17.42 9.78
C ALA A 130 4.25 16.79 11.16
N ARG A 131 4.14 15.45 11.24
CA ARG A 131 3.85 14.72 12.48
C ARG A 131 4.98 14.71 13.53
N LYS A 132 6.18 15.23 13.24
CA LYS A 132 7.33 15.31 14.18
C LYS A 132 7.57 14.03 15.01
N CYS A 133 7.34 12.85 14.45
CA CYS A 133 7.62 11.57 15.09
C CYS A 133 9.04 11.12 14.68
N TRP A 134 10.06 11.79 15.22
CA TRP A 134 11.48 11.43 15.06
C TRP A 134 12.08 11.14 16.43
#